data_AF-A0A699XJE6-F1
#
_entry.id   AF-A0A699XJE6-F1
#
_cell.length_a   1.000
_cell.length_b   1.000
_cell.length_c   1.000
_cell.angle_alpha   90.00
_cell.angle_beta   90.00
_cell.angle_gamma   90.00
#
_symmetry.space_group_name_H-M   'P 1'
#
loop_
_entity.id
_entity.type
_entity.pdbx_description
1 polymer ?
#
loop_
_entity_poly.entity_id
_entity_poly.type
_entity_poly.pdbx_seq_one_letter_code
_entity_poly.pdbx_strand_id
1 'polypeptide(L)' 'AAAQPELFNLVNPSYRDGFVTPPSAGKPTWLAVRYKVEIPGAWLLHCHIQSHLNGGMAAVILDGVDEWPYVPEEYRN' A
#
# COMPACT_ATOMS: atom_id res chain seq x y z
N ALA A 1 -15.21 -2.52 -14.79
CA ALA A 1 -14.75 -3.91 -14.98
C ALA A 1 -15.35 -4.75 -13.88
N ALA A 2 -15.79 -5.98 -14.16
CA ALA A 2 -16.25 -6.90 -13.10
C ALA A 2 -15.03 -7.39 -12.29
N ALA A 3 -15.19 -7.59 -10.98
CA ALA A 3 -14.13 -8.18 -10.16
C ALA A 3 -13.99 -9.68 -10.49
N GLN A 4 -12.76 -10.15 -10.65
CA GLN A 4 -12.42 -11.55 -10.97
C GLN A 4 -11.49 -12.15 -9.88
N PRO A 5 -11.99 -12.32 -8.63
CA PRO A 5 -11.17 -12.78 -7.51
C PRO A 5 -10.61 -14.21 -7.69
N GLU A 6 -11.23 -15.02 -8.56
CA GLU A 6 -10.77 -16.36 -8.93
C GLU A 6 -9.40 -16.36 -9.64
N LEU A 7 -8.98 -15.22 -10.18
CA LEU A 7 -7.71 -15.07 -10.88
C LEU A 7 -6.54 -14.69 -9.95
N PHE A 8 -6.79 -14.48 -8.65
CA PHE A 8 -5.72 -14.15 -7.71
C PHE A 8 -4.82 -15.36 -7.44
N ASN A 9 -3.51 -15.19 -7.59
CA ASN A 9 -2.53 -16.20 -7.17
C ASN A 9 -2.42 -16.20 -5.63
N LEU A 10 -3.14 -17.12 -4.98
CA LEU A 10 -3.16 -17.25 -3.51
C LEU A 10 -2.20 -18.33 -2.97
N VAL A 11 -1.58 -19.14 -3.84
CA VAL A 11 -0.71 -20.26 -3.44
C VAL A 11 0.74 -19.81 -3.31
N ASN A 12 1.23 -19.03 -4.28
CA ASN A 12 2.61 -18.54 -4.28
C ASN A 12 2.71 -17.14 -4.93
N PRO A 13 2.12 -16.11 -4.31
CA PRO A 13 2.26 -14.73 -4.80
C PRO A 13 3.69 -14.23 -4.61
N SER A 14 4.12 -13.29 -5.46
CA SER A 14 5.38 -12.58 -5.28
C SER A 14 5.35 -11.75 -3.98
N TYR A 15 6.33 -11.95 -3.12
CA TYR A 15 6.51 -11.15 -1.89
C TYR A 15 7.48 -10.00 -2.16
N ARG A 16 6.99 -8.76 -2.20
CA ARG A 16 7.78 -7.54 -2.48
C ARG A 16 7.16 -6.31 -1.82
N ASP A 17 7.97 -5.27 -1.63
CA ASP A 17 7.56 -3.93 -1.17
C ASP A 17 7.09 -3.01 -2.32
N GLY A 18 7.52 -3.26 -3.56
CA GLY A 18 7.24 -2.42 -4.72
C GLY A 18 6.79 -3.20 -5.95
N PHE A 19 5.77 -2.67 -6.63
CA PHE A 19 5.27 -3.20 -7.90
C PHE A 19 4.91 -2.07 -8.85
N VAL A 20 5.03 -2.35 -10.15
CA VAL A 20 4.55 -1.45 -11.20
C VAL A 20 3.09 -1.82 -11.50
N THR A 21 2.18 -0.88 -11.32
CA THR A 21 0.80 -1.03 -11.81
C THR A 21 0.83 -1.17 -13.34
N PRO A 22 0.12 -2.14 -13.94
CA PRO A 22 0.12 -2.31 -15.38
C PRO A 22 -0.26 -1.01 -16.11
N PRO A 23 0.42 -0.67 -17.22
CA PRO A 23 0.09 0.52 -18.01
C PRO A 23 -1.37 0.46 -18.45
N SER A 24 -2.10 1.57 -18.30
CA SER A 24 -3.52 1.62 -18.67
C SER A 24 -3.75 1.28 -20.14
N ALA A 25 -2.86 1.72 -21.03
CA ALA A 25 -2.96 1.53 -22.49
C ALA A 25 -4.37 1.84 -23.04
N GLY A 26 -5.02 2.88 -22.48
CA GLY A 26 -6.39 3.30 -22.84
C GLY A 26 -7.51 2.51 -22.15
N LYS A 27 -7.21 1.62 -21.21
CA LYS A 27 -8.16 0.83 -20.43
C LYS A 27 -7.90 0.96 -18.93
N PRO A 28 -8.92 0.81 -18.07
CA PRO A 28 -8.70 0.71 -16.63
C PRO A 28 -7.83 -0.51 -16.30
N THR A 29 -6.74 -0.29 -15.57
CA THR A 29 -5.89 -1.34 -15.00
C THR A 29 -5.92 -1.29 -13.49
N TRP A 30 -5.54 -2.39 -12.87
CA TRP A 30 -5.53 -2.53 -11.42
C TRP A 30 -4.35 -3.42 -11.00
N LEU A 31 -3.96 -3.26 -9.74
CA LEU A 31 -3.02 -4.11 -9.04
C LEU A 31 -3.69 -4.51 -7.73
N ALA A 32 -3.70 -5.80 -7.40
CA ALA A 32 -4.15 -6.29 -6.11
C ALA A 32 -2.93 -6.64 -5.26
N VAL A 33 -2.86 -6.07 -4.06
CA VAL A 33 -1.84 -6.36 -3.05
C VAL A 33 -2.53 -6.97 -1.83
N ARG A 34 -1.90 -7.97 -1.23
CA ARG A 34 -2.31 -8.55 0.04
C ARG A 34 -1.13 -8.48 1.00
N TYR A 35 -1.40 -8.01 2.21
CA TYR A 35 -0.47 -8.04 3.33
C TYR A 35 -1.22 -8.45 4.59
N LYS A 36 -0.48 -8.84 5.62
CA LYS A 36 -1.02 -9.13 6.95
C LYS A 36 -0.52 -8.05 7.89
N VAL A 37 -1.43 -7.50 8.70
CA VAL A 37 -1.06 -6.56 9.76
C VAL A 37 -0.38 -7.35 10.87
N GLU A 38 0.95 -7.22 10.97
CA GLU A 38 1.77 -7.84 12.03
C GLU A 38 2.48 -6.81 12.91
N ILE A 39 2.64 -5.58 12.42
CA ILE A 39 3.32 -4.48 13.12
C ILE A 39 2.39 -3.25 13.09
N PRO A 40 1.83 -2.84 14.24
CA PRO A 40 1.04 -1.61 14.33
C PRO A 40 1.86 -0.37 13.92
N GLY A 41 1.28 0.53 13.15
CA GLY A 41 1.93 1.77 12.75
C GLY A 41 1.22 2.53 11.64
N ALA A 42 1.80 3.68 11.28
CA ALA A 42 1.41 4.46 10.12
C ALA A 42 2.33 4.12 8.94
N TRP A 43 1.79 3.46 7.91
CA TRP A 43 2.56 2.96 6.76
C TRP A 43 2.27 3.76 5.51
N LEU A 44 3.31 4.32 4.89
CA LEU A 44 3.18 5.10 3.65
C LEU A 44 3.10 4.16 2.44
N LEU A 45 1.98 4.21 1.72
CA LEU A 45 1.83 3.63 0.39
C LEU A 45 1.84 4.76 -0.65
N HIS A 46 2.81 4.76 -1.56
CA HIS A 46 2.94 5.84 -2.53
C HIS A 46 3.48 5.39 -3.88
N CYS A 47 3.33 6.25 -4.90
CA CYS A 47 4.04 6.06 -6.16
C CYS A 47 5.53 6.38 -5.97
N HIS A 48 6.42 5.47 -6.39
CA HIS A 48 7.86 5.64 -6.25
C HIS A 48 8.49 6.56 -7.34
N ILE A 49 7.66 7.25 -8.13
CA ILE A 49 8.11 8.31 -9.05
C ILE A 49 8.09 9.62 -8.27
N GLN A 50 9.26 10.26 -8.11
CA GLN A 50 9.42 11.42 -7.23
C GLN A 50 8.44 12.57 -7.55
N SER A 51 8.22 12.87 -8.83
CA SER A 51 7.27 13.91 -9.25
C SER A 51 5.82 13.57 -8.86
N HIS A 52 5.43 12.29 -8.88
CA HIS A 52 4.10 11.86 -8.48
C HIS A 52 3.93 11.90 -6.96
N LEU A 53 4.94 11.48 -6.20
CA LEU A 53 4.96 11.61 -4.74
C LEU A 53 4.86 13.08 -4.32
N ASN A 54 5.67 13.96 -4.91
CA ASN A 54 5.60 15.41 -4.65
C ASN A 54 4.24 16.00 -5.06
N GLY A 55 3.59 15.42 -6.06
CA GLY A 55 2.23 15.75 -6.48
C GLY A 55 1.12 15.21 -5.57
N GLY A 56 1.46 14.48 -4.51
CA GLY A 56 0.52 13.96 -3.52
C GLY A 56 -0.05 12.57 -3.82
N MET A 57 0.54 11.81 -4.75
CA MET A 57 0.12 10.42 -5.04
C MET A 57 0.60 9.45 -3.95
N ALA A 58 -0.02 9.57 -2.78
CA ALA A 58 0.27 8.80 -1.59
C ALA A 58 -0.99 8.57 -0.75
N ALA A 59 -0.95 7.51 0.06
CA ALA A 59 -1.89 7.23 1.12
C ALA A 59 -1.11 6.76 2.35
N VAL A 60 -1.62 7.04 3.54
CA VAL A 60 -1.10 6.49 4.79
C VAL A 60 -2.10 5.48 5.31
N ILE A 61 -1.64 4.27 5.57
CA ILE A 61 -2.43 3.20 6.16
C ILE A 61 -2.16 3.19 7.66
N LEU A 62 -3.23 3.27 8.46
CA LEU A 62 -3.15 3.28 9.92
C LEU A 62 -3.49 1.89 10.45
N ASP A 63 -2.47 1.07 10.66
CA ASP A 63 -2.61 -0.31 11.09
C ASP A 63 -2.52 -0.43 12.62
N GLY A 64 -3.48 -1.14 13.23
CA GLY A 64 -3.46 -1.47 14.66
C GLY A 64 -3.39 -0.25 15.58
N VAL A 65 -4.13 0.81 15.28
CA VAL A 65 -4.12 2.10 16.04
C VAL A 65 -4.37 1.95 17.54
N ASP A 66 -5.07 0.90 17.95
CA ASP A 66 -5.32 0.49 19.32
C ASP A 66 -4.10 -0.10 20.04
N GLU A 67 -3.12 -0.59 19.27
CA GLU A 67 -1.89 -1.24 19.73
C GLU A 67 -0.63 -0.38 19.46
N TRP A 68 -0.79 0.91 19.18
CA TRP A 68 0.34 1.80 18.92
C TRP A 68 1.18 2.04 20.17
N PRO A 69 2.52 2.07 20.04
CA PRO A 69 3.39 2.35 21.17
C PRO A 69 3.20 3.80 21.65
N TYR A 70 3.55 4.02 22.91
CA TYR A 70 3.68 5.38 23.45
C TYR A 70 4.71 6.17 22.63
N VAL A 71 4.28 7.30 22.07
CA VAL A 71 5.19 8.26 21.41
C VAL A 71 5.83 9.14 22.49
N PRO A 72 7.17 9.17 22.62
CA PRO A 72 7.86 10.10 23.53
C PRO A 72 7.51 11.56 23.29
N GLU A 73 7.56 12.38 24.34
CA GLU A 73 7.11 13.78 24.29
C GLU A 73 7.94 14.64 23.33
N GLU A 74 9.23 14.36 23.20
CA GLU A 74 10.13 15.02 22.25
C GLU A 74 9.77 14.79 20.78
N TYR A 75 8.95 13.77 20.49
CA TYR A 75 8.44 13.46 19.15
C TYR A 75 6.97 13.84 18.97
N ARG A 76 6.30 14.34 20.02
CA ARG A 76 4.97 14.93 19.91
C ARG A 76 5.13 16.39 19.50
N ASN A 77 4.49 16.75 18.40
CA ASN A 77 4.52 18.10 17.81
C ASN A 77 4.23 19.20 18.84
#